data_AF-A0A327JZD9-F1
#
_entry.id   AF-A0A327JZD9-F1
#
_cell.length_a   1.000
_cell.length_b   1.000
_cell.length_c   1.000
_cell.angle_alpha   90.00
_cell.angle_beta   90.00
_cell.angle_gamma   90.00
#
_symmetry.space_group_name_H-M   'P 1'
#
loop_
_entity.id
_entity.type
_entity.pdbx_description
1 polymer ?
#
loop_
_entity_poly.entity_id
_entity_poly.type
_entity_poly.pdbx_seq_one_letter_code
_entity_poly.pdbx_strand_id
1 'polypeptide(L)'
;MPKAANINHYRVLAISLGFNGAMDMKPHDRIYVCLPLYHTTGSVLASGAALTAGASVVIREKFSASQFWDDVVDYECTIFQYIG
;
A
#
# COMPACT_ATOMS: atom_id res chain seq x y z
N MET A 1 -10.41 21.43 -13.17
CA MET A 1 -8.94 21.28 -13.10
C MET A 1 -8.58 20.66 -11.75
N PRO A 2 -7.71 19.63 -11.71
CA PRO A 2 -7.24 19.05 -10.45
C PRO A 2 -6.50 20.11 -9.61
N LYS A 3 -6.63 20.05 -8.28
CA LYS A 3 -5.94 20.95 -7.34
C LYS A 3 -4.72 20.23 -6.75
N ALA A 4 -3.60 20.94 -6.63
CA ALA A 4 -2.41 20.40 -5.98
C ALA A 4 -2.68 20.18 -4.48
N ALA A 5 -2.29 19.01 -3.96
CA ALA A 5 -2.32 18.72 -2.53
C ALA A 5 -0.95 19.00 -1.92
N ASN A 6 -0.91 19.81 -0.86
CA ASN A 6 0.33 20.03 -0.09
C ASN A 6 0.42 18.99 1.04
N ILE A 7 1.35 18.04 0.89
CA ILE A 7 1.64 17.01 1.89
C ILE A 7 3.09 17.14 2.31
N ASN A 8 3.32 17.57 3.54
CA ASN A 8 4.66 17.64 4.13
C ASN A 8 5.06 16.28 4.75
N HIS A 9 6.32 16.14 5.14
CA HIS A 9 6.85 14.90 5.73
C HIS A 9 6.06 14.43 6.96
N TYR A 10 5.61 15.36 7.81
CA TYR A 10 4.78 15.02 8.97
C TYR A 10 3.47 14.35 8.55
N ARG A 11 2.77 14.87 7.53
CA ARG A 11 1.54 14.27 7.01
C ARG A 11 1.78 12.91 6.38
N VAL A 12 2.89 12.74 5.64
CA VAL A 12 3.27 11.43 5.09
C VAL A 12 3.40 10.41 6.22
N LEU A 13 4.21 10.72 7.24
CA LEU A 13 4.42 9.83 8.39
C LEU A 13 3.14 9.57 9.18
N ALA A 14 2.33 10.60 9.44
CA ALA A 14 1.08 10.47 10.18
C ALA A 14 0.07 9.54 9.48
N ILE A 15 -0.07 9.65 8.15
CA ILE A 15 -0.94 8.78 7.37
C ILE A 15 -0.41 7.34 7.40
N SER A 16 0.89 7.14 7.13
CA SER A 16 1.51 5.82 7.12
C SER A 16 1.39 5.10 8.47
N LEU A 17 1.71 5.77 9.57
CA LEU A 17 1.56 5.24 10.92
C LEU A 17 0.10 4.96 11.28
N GLY A 18 -0.81 5.85 10.90
CA GLY A 18 -2.25 5.68 11.14
C GLY A 18 -2.80 4.44 10.43
N PHE A 19 -2.40 4.21 9.18
CA PHE A 19 -2.82 3.03 8.42
C PHE A 19 -2.15 1.74 8.89
N ASN A 20 -0.88 1.79 9.26
CA ASN A 20 -0.22 0.67 9.95
C ASN A 20 -1.03 0.26 11.20
N GLY A 21 -1.34 1.22 12.09
CA GLY A 21 -2.13 0.96 13.29
C GLY A 21 -3.55 0.44 13.00
N ALA A 22 -4.21 0.95 11.95
CA ALA A 22 -5.55 0.51 11.58
C ALA A 22 -5.59 -0.92 11.01
N MET A 23 -4.53 -1.34 10.31
CA MET A 23 -4.40 -2.70 9.76
C MET A 23 -3.74 -3.68 10.74
N ASP A 24 -3.25 -3.19 11.88
CA ASP A 24 -2.39 -3.93 12.82
C ASP A 24 -1.22 -4.65 12.13
N MET A 25 -0.58 -3.97 11.17
CA MET A 25 0.40 -4.59 10.29
C MET A 25 1.67 -5.00 11.04
N LYS A 26 2.18 -6.19 10.73
CA LYS A 26 3.32 -6.84 11.38
C LYS A 26 4.52 -6.93 10.43
N PRO A 27 5.74 -7.12 10.95
CA PRO A 27 6.93 -7.27 10.10
C PRO A 27 6.89 -8.43 9.10
N HIS A 28 6.06 -9.45 9.34
CA HIS A 28 5.90 -10.59 8.41
C HIS A 28 4.84 -10.34 7.33
N ASP A 29 4.10 -9.23 7.40
CA ASP A 29 3.08 -8.93 6.40
C ASP A 29 3.68 -8.52 5.06
N ARG A 30 2.92 -8.81 4.01
CA ARG A 30 3.28 -8.55 2.62
C ARG A 30 2.08 -7.91 1.94
N ILE A 31 2.17 -6.61 1.65
CA ILE A 31 1.07 -5.89 1.00
C ILE A 31 1.23 -5.91 -0.52
N TYR A 32 0.19 -6.37 -1.22
CA TYR A 32 0.10 -6.32 -2.68
C TYR A 32 -0.41 -4.94 -3.14
N VAL A 33 0.37 -4.28 -3.99
CA VAL A 33 0.09 -2.94 -4.52
C VAL A 33 0.03 -2.99 -6.05
N CYS A 34 -1.19 -2.96 -6.59
CA CYS A 34 -1.47 -2.78 -8.01
C CYS A 34 -2.06 -1.40 -8.34
N LEU A 35 -2.02 -0.47 -7.37
CA LEU A 35 -2.48 0.90 -7.52
C LEU A 35 -1.30 1.81 -7.87
N PRO A 36 -1.52 2.89 -8.65
CA PRO A 36 -0.42 3.76 -9.04
C PRO A 36 0.23 4.44 -7.83
N LEU A 37 1.56 4.36 -7.73
CA LEU A 37 2.32 4.94 -6.61
C LEU A 37 2.28 6.47 -6.57
N TYR A 38 1.96 7.14 -7.68
CA TYR A 38 1.76 8.59 -7.67
C TYR A 38 0.45 9.03 -6.99
N HIS A 39 -0.44 8.09 -6.62
CA HIS A 39 -1.58 8.33 -5.75
C HIS A 39 -1.24 7.99 -4.30
N THR A 40 -1.80 8.75 -3.36
CA THR A 40 -1.62 8.57 -1.90
C THR A 40 -1.97 7.15 -1.43
N THR A 41 -2.91 6.48 -2.11
CA THR A 41 -3.34 5.11 -1.78
C THR A 41 -2.21 4.10 -2.00
N GLY A 42 -1.62 4.06 -3.20
CA GLY A 42 -0.49 3.17 -3.50
C GLY A 42 0.81 3.56 -2.77
N SER A 43 1.14 4.86 -2.71
CA SER A 43 2.36 5.32 -2.03
C SER A 43 2.23 5.37 -0.51
N VAL A 44 1.57 6.40 0.02
CA VAL A 44 1.65 6.75 1.44
C VAL A 44 0.87 5.77 2.32
N LEU A 45 -0.31 5.33 1.89
CA LEU A 45 -1.10 4.35 2.62
C LEU A 45 -0.46 2.97 2.53
N ALA A 46 -0.46 2.34 1.36
CA ALA A 46 -0.05 0.95 1.25
C ALA A 46 1.46 0.78 1.49
N SER A 47 2.29 1.43 0.69
CA SER A 47 3.75 1.28 0.81
C SER A 47 4.31 1.92 2.08
N GLY A 48 3.77 3.09 2.46
CA GLY A 48 4.20 3.80 3.66
C GLY A 48 3.83 3.05 4.94
N ALA A 49 2.62 2.50 5.05
CA ALA A 49 2.28 1.68 6.21
C ALA A 49 3.22 0.48 6.34
N ALA A 50 3.49 -0.24 5.24
CA ALA A 50 4.38 -1.40 5.25
C ALA A 50 5.79 -1.02 5.70
N LEU A 51 6.32 0.10 5.18
CA LEU A 51 7.61 0.62 5.59
C LEU A 51 7.67 0.93 7.09
N THR A 52 6.63 1.54 7.67
CA THR A 52 6.60 1.84 9.11
C THR A 52 6.42 0.61 10.00
N ALA A 53 5.85 -0.47 9.47
CA ALA A 53 5.68 -1.74 10.18
C ALA A 53 6.91 -2.66 10.11
N GLY A 54 7.89 -2.34 9.26
CA GLY A 54 8.97 -3.27 8.91
C GLY A 54 8.50 -4.44 8.04
N ALA A 55 7.35 -4.27 7.37
CA ALA A 55 6.73 -5.24 6.47
C ALA A 55 7.29 -5.10 5.03
N SER A 56 6.80 -5.93 4.11
CA SER A 56 7.21 -5.90 2.71
C SER A 56 6.10 -5.45 1.76
N VAL A 57 6.49 -4.90 0.61
CA VAL A 57 5.57 -4.47 -0.46
C VAL A 57 5.84 -5.28 -1.72
N VAL A 58 4.78 -5.83 -2.32
CA VAL A 58 4.80 -6.48 -3.63
C VAL A 58 4.15 -5.52 -4.63
N ILE A 59 4.92 -5.00 -5.58
CA ILE A 59 4.46 -3.99 -6.53
C ILE A 59 4.14 -4.65 -7.87
N ARG A 60 2.90 -4.50 -8.31
CA ARG A 60 2.45 -4.89 -9.65
C ARG A 60 2.29 -3.66 -10.54
N GLU A 61 2.95 -3.67 -11.69
CA GLU A 61 2.94 -2.53 -12.63
C GLU A 61 1.53 -2.24 -13.17
N LYS A 62 0.74 -3.28 -13.44
CA LYS A 62 -0.62 -3.17 -13.97
C LYS A 62 -1.53 -4.21 -13.35
N PHE A 63 -2.69 -3.75 -12.88
CA PHE A 63 -3.75 -4.63 -12.38
C PHE A 63 -4.22 -5.62 -13.45
N SER A 64 -4.43 -6.86 -13.04
CA SER A 64 -5.01 -7.93 -13.85
C SER A 64 -5.94 -8.78 -12.99
N ALA A 65 -7.24 -8.77 -13.30
CA ALA A 65 -8.22 -9.53 -12.52
C ALA A 65 -7.97 -11.05 -12.58
N SER A 66 -7.53 -11.57 -13.72
CA SER A 66 -7.25 -13.00 -13.91
C SER A 66 -5.93 -13.46 -13.29
N GLN A 67 -5.07 -12.55 -12.87
CA GLN A 67 -3.77 -12.88 -12.24
C GLN A 67 -3.69 -12.42 -10.80
N PHE A 68 -4.70 -11.70 -10.31
CA PHE A 68 -4.69 -11.10 -8.98
C PHE A 68 -4.49 -12.14 -7.89
N TRP A 69 -5.27 -13.23 -7.92
CA TRP A 69 -5.18 -14.28 -6.90
C TRP A 69 -3.92 -15.12 -7.04
N ASP A 70 -3.48 -15.39 -8.29
CA ASP A 70 -2.22 -16.08 -8.55
C ASP A 70 -1.05 -15.29 -7.97
N ASP A 71 -0.96 -13.98 -8.25
CA ASP A 71 0.06 -13.09 -7.69
C ASP A 71 0.01 -13.08 -6.14
N VAL A 72 -1.19 -12.94 -5.55
CA VAL A 72 -1.35 -12.90 -4.09
C VAL A 72 -0.83 -14.18 -3.45
N VAL A 73 -1.10 -15.34 -4.04
CA VAL A 73 -0.64 -16.64 -3.53
C VAL A 73 0.86 -16.82 -3.78
N ASP A 74 1.35 -16.56 -4.99
CA ASP A 74 2.75 -16.78 -5.39
C ASP A 74 3.72 -15.90 -4.59
N TYR A 75 3.29 -14.68 -4.24
CA TYR A 75 4.09 -13.75 -3.43
C TYR A 75 3.71 -13.76 -1.94
N GLU A 76 2.86 -14.69 -1.51
CA GLU A 76 2.42 -14.86 -0.12
C GLU A 76 1.90 -13.56 0.51
N CYS A 77 1.14 -12.77 -0.26
CA CYS A 77 0.62 -11.49 0.20
C CYS A 77 -0.45 -11.71 1.28
N THR A 78 -0.33 -11.02 2.40
CA THR A 78 -1.28 -11.08 3.52
C THR A 78 -2.29 -9.94 3.48
N ILE A 79 -1.98 -8.85 2.75
CA ILE A 79 -2.79 -7.64 2.67
C ILE A 79 -2.86 -7.19 1.21
N PHE A 80 -4.00 -6.64 0.78
CA PHE A 80 -4.12 -5.87 -0.46
C PHE A 80 -5.07 -4.70 -0.26
N GLN A 81 -4.94 -3.66 -1.08
CA GLN A 81 -5.82 -2.49 -1.03
C GLN A 81 -6.92 -2.58 -2.09
N TYR A 82 -8.18 -2.51 -1.65
CA TYR A 82 -9.35 -2.41 -2.52
C TYR A 82 -9.82 -0.95 -2.63
N ILE A 83 -10.14 -0.50 -3.85
CA ILE A 83 -10.84 0.75 -4.14
C ILE A 83 -11.97 0.41 -5.10
N GLY A 84 -13.21 0.70 -4.70
CA GLY A 84 -14.43 0.48 -5.48
C GLY A 84 -14.78 1.64 -6.38
#